data_AF-I4B1N6-F1
#
_entry.id   AF-I4B1N6-F1
#
_cell.length_a   1.000
_cell.length_b   1.000
_cell.length_c   1.000
_cell.angle_alpha   90.00
_cell.angle_beta   90.00
_cell.angle_gamma   90.00
#
_symmetry.space_group_name_H-M   'P 1'
#
loop_
_entity.id
_entity.type
_entity.pdbx_description
1 polymer ?
#
loop_
_entity_poly.entity_id
_entity_poly.type
_entity_poly.pdbx_seq_one_letter_code
_entity_poly.pdbx_strand_id
1 'polypeptide(L)' 'MCMRTNIVLDDKLVKEAMRLSGKKTKRELIDHALHELVKLHHRRALLNLRGKLHWEGDLDEMRKTR' A
#
# COMPACT_ATOMS: atom_id res chain seq x y z
N MET A 1 0.38 16.85 11.18
CA MET A 1 -0.83 17.14 11.98
C MET A 1 -1.48 15.81 12.34
N CYS A 2 -1.84 15.56 13.59
CA CYS A 2 -2.50 14.31 14.02
C CYS A 2 -3.93 14.64 14.47
N MET A 3 -4.88 13.76 14.16
CA MET A 3 -6.29 13.91 14.55
C MET A 3 -6.69 12.77 15.48
N ARG A 4 -7.46 13.08 16.51
CA ARG A 4 -8.04 12.10 17.42
C ARG A 4 -9.48 11.83 16.99
N THR A 5 -9.80 10.57 16.75
CA THR A 5 -11.14 10.14 16.32
C THR A 5 -11.61 9.00 17.20
N ASN A 6 -12.89 9.00 17.55
CA ASN A 6 -13.54 7.87 18.21
C ASN A 6 -14.29 7.06 17.13
N ILE A 7 -13.93 5.79 16.97
CA ILE A 7 -14.50 4.91 15.95
C ILE A 7 -14.78 3.53 16.54
N VAL A 8 -15.88 2.91 16.11
CA VAL A 8 -16.21 1.53 16.47
C VAL A 8 -15.51 0.60 15.48
N LEU A 9 -14.75 -0.36 16.00
CA LEU A 9 -14.02 -1.35 15.21
C LEU A 9 -14.49 -2.75 15.58
N ASP A 10 -14.55 -3.64 14.58
CA ASP A 10 -14.76 -5.06 14.84
C ASP A 10 -13.54 -5.64 15.55
N ASP A 11 -13.76 -6.17 16.75
CA ASP A 11 -12.71 -6.65 17.63
C ASP A 11 -12.07 -7.95 17.11
N LYS A 12 -12.81 -8.79 16.37
CA LYS A 12 -12.26 -9.99 15.72
C LYS A 12 -11.33 -9.59 14.57
N LEU A 13 -11.75 -8.64 13.75
CA LEU A 13 -10.94 -8.13 12.65
C LEU A 13 -9.66 -7.47 13.16
N VAL A 14 -9.75 -6.65 14.21
CA VAL A 14 -8.57 -6.00 14.81
C VAL A 14 -7.60 -7.02 15.37
N LYS A 15 -8.08 -8.05 16.08
CA LYS A 15 -7.21 -9.11 16.61
C LYS A 15 -6.46 -9.84 15.50
N GLU A 16 -7.15 -10.21 14.44
CA GLU A 16 -6.54 -10.88 13.30
C GLU A 16 -5.54 -9.97 12.58
N ALA A 17 -5.90 -8.70 12.36
CA ALA A 17 -5.03 -7.73 11.72
C ALA A 17 -3.78 -7.43 12.58
N MET A 18 -3.90 -7.35 13.90
CA MET A 18 -2.74 -7.21 14.80
C MET A 18 -1.83 -8.45 14.74
N ARG A 19 -2.40 -9.66 14.70
CA ARG A 19 -1.65 -10.91 14.58
C ARG A 19 -0.87 -10.98 13.27
N LEU A 20 -1.49 -10.59 12.15
CA LEU A 20 -0.85 -10.61 10.83
C LEU A 20 0.19 -9.50 10.64
N SER A 21 -0.09 -8.30 11.16
CA SER A 21 0.78 -7.12 10.97
C SER A 21 1.90 -6.99 12.02
N GLY A 22 1.82 -7.74 13.12
CA GLY A 22 2.76 -7.66 14.24
C GLY A 22 2.74 -6.33 14.99
N LYS A 23 1.70 -5.49 14.81
CA LYS A 23 1.61 -4.17 15.45
C LYS A 23 1.18 -4.30 16.91
N LYS A 24 1.77 -3.46 17.77
CA LYS A 24 1.56 -3.51 19.23
C LYS A 24 0.32 -2.74 19.66
N THR A 25 -0.05 -1.69 18.92
CA THR A 25 -1.17 -0.82 19.29
C THR A 25 -2.22 -0.71 18.18
N LYS A 26 -3.49 -0.52 18.58
CA LYS A 26 -4.58 -0.26 17.63
C LYS A 26 -4.30 0.99 16.77
N ARG A 27 -3.63 2.00 17.33
CA ARG A 27 -3.23 3.22 16.61
C ARG A 27 -2.24 2.92 15.48
N GLU A 28 -1.18 2.17 15.76
CA GLU A 28 -0.18 1.79 14.75
C GLU A 28 -0.76 0.89 13.68
N LEU A 29 -1.68 -0.01 14.07
CA LEU A 29 -2.40 -0.85 13.13
C LEU A 29 -3.21 0.01 12.14
N ILE A 30 -3.99 0.96 12.65
CA ILE A 30 -4.84 1.84 11.83
C ILE A 30 -3.97 2.72 10.92
N ASP A 31 -2.90 3.31 11.45
CA ASP A 31 -1.97 4.12 10.66
C ASP A 31 -1.34 3.31 9.52
N HIS A 32 -0.90 2.09 9.82
CA HIS A 32 -0.34 1.18 8.83
C HIS A 32 -1.37 0.79 7.76
N ALA A 33 -2.60 0.46 8.17
CA ALA A 33 -3.68 0.09 7.27
C ALA A 33 -4.04 1.23 6.31
N LEU A 34 -4.10 2.47 6.81
CA LEU A 34 -4.37 3.66 5.99
C LEU A 34 -3.25 3.91 4.98
N HIS A 35 -1.98 3.79 5.40
CA HIS A 35 -0.85 3.91 4.48
C HIS A 35 -0.86 2.85 3.39
N GLU A 36 -1.13 1.59 3.72
CA GLU A 36 -1.20 0.52 2.73
C GLU A 36 -2.38 0.70 1.77
N LEU A 37 -3.53 1.17 2.26
CA LEU A 37 -4.67 1.49 1.40
C LEU A 37 -4.31 2.56 0.36
N VAL A 38 -3.69 3.67 0.78
CA VAL A 38 -3.26 4.74 -0.14
C VAL A 38 -2.25 4.21 -1.16
N LYS A 39 -1.24 3.45 -0.71
CA LYS A 39 -0.25 2.83 -1.62
C LYS A 39 -0.91 1.92 -2.65
N LEU A 40 -1.88 1.10 -2.22
CA LEU A 40 -2.61 0.20 -3.11
C LEU A 40 -3.34 0.99 -4.20
N HIS A 41 -4.01 2.08 -3.84
CA HIS A 41 -4.69 2.95 -4.80
C HIS A 41 -3.71 3.64 -5.77
N HIS A 42 -2.57 4.13 -5.28
CA HIS A 42 -1.53 4.70 -6.15
C HIS A 42 -1.00 3.66 -7.15
N ARG A 43 -0.70 2.44 -6.69
CA ARG A 43 -0.28 1.34 -7.59
C ARG A 43 -1.34 1.04 -8.64
N ARG A 44 -2.62 1.01 -8.25
CA ARG A 44 -3.72 0.80 -9.19
C ARG A 44 -3.85 1.95 -10.20
N ALA A 45 -3.62 3.18 -9.79
CA ALA A 45 -3.58 4.33 -10.70
C ALA A 45 -2.43 4.21 -11.71
N LEU A 46 -1.26 3.71 -11.30
CA LEU A 46 -0.16 3.43 -12.22
C LEU A 46 -0.53 2.34 -13.25
N LEU A 47 -1.28 1.31 -12.84
CA LEU A 47 -1.78 0.30 -13.78
C LEU A 47 -2.70 0.91 -14.86
N ASN A 48 -3.40 2.01 -14.57
CA ASN A 48 -4.22 2.72 -15.58
C ASN A 48 -3.38 3.49 -16.61
N LEU A 49 -2.08 3.69 -16.36
CA LEU A 49 -1.12 4.27 -17.31
C LEU A 49 -0.51 3.20 -18.24
N ARG A 50 -0.76 1.91 -17.98
CA ARG A 50 -0.29 0.79 -18.80
C ARG A 50 -0.83 0.94 -20.23
N GLY A 51 0.07 1.02 -21.22
CA GLY A 51 -0.26 1.19 -22.64
C GLY A 51 -0.53 2.63 -23.08
N LYS A 52 -0.54 3.60 -22.15
CA LYS A 52 -0.64 5.04 -22.46
C LYS A 52 0.71 5.74 -22.53
N LEU A 53 1.73 5.16 -21.92
CA LEU A 53 3.09 5.67 -21.92
C LEU A 53 3.86 5.04 -23.07
N HIS A 54 4.40 5.88 -23.95
CA HIS A 54 5.36 5.46 -24.96
C HIS A 54 6.70 5.20 -24.24
N TRP A 55 7.17 3.97 -24.27
CA TRP A 55 8.45 3.60 -23.71
C TRP A 55 9.52 3.76 -24.78
N GLU A 56 10.46 4.68 -24.59
CA GLU A 56 11.64 4.83 -25.45
C GLU A 56 12.84 4.14 -24.80
N GLY A 57 13.19 2.95 -25.30
CA GLY A 57 14.36 2.19 -24.85
C GLY A 57 14.40 0.79 -25.44
N ASP A 58 15.58 0.37 -25.90
CA ASP A 58 15.83 -0.98 -26.45
C ASP A 58 16.10 -1.97 -25.31
N LEU A 59 15.17 -2.92 -25.13
CA LEU A 59 15.23 -3.94 -24.09
C LEU A 59 16.36 -4.95 -24.31
N ASP A 60 16.80 -5.15 -25.55
CA ASP A 60 17.87 -6.10 -25.87
C ASP A 60 19.24 -5.51 -25.52
N GLU A 61 19.45 -4.21 -25.74
CA GLU A 61 20.68 -3.52 -25.33
C GLU A 61 20.85 -3.51 -23.81
N MET A 62 19.78 -3.28 -23.04
CA MET A 62 19.82 -3.28 -21.58
C MET A 62 20.12 -4.67 -20.97
N ARG A 63 19.83 -5.75 -21.70
CA ARG A 63 20.04 -7.13 -21.23
C ARG A 63 21.41 -7.68 -21.59
N LYS A 64 22.09 -7.10 -22.59
CA LYS A 64 23.45 -7.48 -23.00
C LYS A 64 24.52 -7.11 -21.97
N THR A 65 24.21 -6.25 -21.00
CA THR A 65 25.14 -5.81 -19.95
C THR A 65 25.15 -6.70 -18.69
N ARG A 66 24.51 -7.89 -18.71
CA ARG A 66 24.53 -8.86 -17.61
C ARG A 66 25.53 -9.99 -17.83
#